data_AF-A0A7Y4GQ94-F1
#
_entry.id   AF-A0A7Y4GQ94-F1
#
_cell.length_a   1.000
_cell.length_b   1.000
_cell.length_c   1.000
_cell.angle_alpha   90.00
_cell.angle_beta   90.00
_cell.angle_gamma   90.00
#
_symmetry.space_group_name_H-M   'P 1'
#
loop_
_entity.id
_entity.type
_entity.pdbx_description
1 polymer ?
#
loop_
_entity_poly.entity_id
_entity_poly.type
_entity_poly.pdbx_seq_one_letter_code
_entity_poly.pdbx_strand_id
1 'polypeptide(L)'
;MILSRPGVSLVSADKLLPVITVKLDGPTALVAIQGLSVIDYIEPVRSEGTLHQAVGCQYKLWGELAVPFSLEEMTMPGSFPDVLPWNFAEHQIPQAWARGATGAGIKIAVIDTGVYQKQTQLQRPVFSSPQALGVDRTVSNLFTAGGDPWDECGHGTRMAATIAAPHDGKNIVGVAWKADLVTIKTLPGVWVTAFSVNDVARAIRTAVSDYGAKIVAMAFGDAFASRRIADEISYQYHLKDVLFFVAAGTIICPEDFVAFPARMEEVIAVAGMEANGNVHPISCAGPEVDLAAVIGEAPTAGEVPEDIIHFGGSSNATAIAAGVAALVWSDHKGWSRDEVRERMFRTADHGRAGLGWGRINAYRAVGGFHAITVMGPRAVSPNQSYRLIANPLGDGPDWTYQWKQEGGSVTATTPHLDAVSGAEGSSQSWTVEVTDRREGKSLSQSVVVTVPTGAYEQCLERCDAKFKVCKTELERELGRVSARCPNRLHLCKQDCGSPTISAFRAVSIIGPSTVAPSKSYRLTAKPEGGGPDFTYGWKENGSTAATTAYLDAVSGAEGSTQSWTVEVTDTRAGKTLSQSVAVRSQTPPAHPPAACASGKKCCDWDGGRCRQCIPQNNHCP
;
A
#
# COMPACT_ATOMS: atom_id res chain seq x y z
N MET A 1 33.80 20.99 15.20
CA MET A 1 33.44 21.91 14.09
C MET A 1 32.20 22.74 14.41
N ILE A 2 31.07 22.12 14.75
CA ILE A 2 29.84 22.84 15.15
C ILE A 2 30.01 23.45 16.55
N LEU A 3 30.31 22.63 17.55
CA LEU A 3 30.47 23.04 18.96
C LEU A 3 31.68 23.96 19.22
N SER A 4 32.55 24.13 18.23
CA SER A 4 33.68 25.07 18.31
C SER A 4 33.30 26.49 17.88
N ARG A 5 32.05 26.71 17.44
CA ARG A 5 31.58 28.05 17.05
C ARG A 5 31.10 28.83 18.28
N PRO A 6 31.42 30.13 18.39
CA PRO A 6 30.95 30.95 19.50
C PRO A 6 29.42 30.95 19.60
N GLY A 7 28.92 30.87 20.84
CA GLY A 7 27.48 30.86 21.12
C GLY A 7 26.77 29.56 20.74
N VAL A 8 27.49 28.45 20.52
CA VAL A 8 26.91 27.13 20.25
C VAL A 8 27.25 26.18 21.39
N SER A 9 26.22 25.64 22.05
CA SER A 9 26.39 24.65 23.13
C SER A 9 25.61 23.37 22.83
N LEU A 10 26.18 22.21 23.17
CA LEU A 10 25.52 20.93 22.96
C LEU A 10 24.41 20.75 24.00
N VAL A 11 23.21 20.39 23.54
CA VAL A 11 22.09 19.97 24.39
C VAL A 11 22.03 18.45 24.44
N SER A 12 22.03 17.81 23.27
CA SER A 12 22.03 16.36 23.17
C SER A 12 22.62 15.90 21.84
N ALA A 13 23.12 14.68 21.79
CA ALA A 13 23.53 14.02 20.55
C ALA A 13 22.73 12.73 20.40
N ASP A 14 22.18 12.50 19.21
CA ASP A 14 21.53 11.23 18.90
C ASP A 14 22.58 10.11 18.86
N LYS A 15 22.21 8.94 19.36
CA LYS A 15 23.12 7.79 19.47
C LYS A 15 23.28 7.01 18.16
N LEU A 16 22.31 7.09 17.25
CA LEU A 16 22.27 6.28 16.02
C LEU A 16 22.40 7.14 14.77
N LEU A 17 21.74 8.30 14.76
CA LEU A 17 21.75 9.21 13.63
C LEU A 17 22.78 10.32 13.85
N PRO A 18 23.38 10.88 12.78
CA PRO A 18 24.32 11.99 12.87
C PRO A 18 23.60 13.33 13.18
N VAL A 19 22.69 13.31 14.14
CA VAL A 19 21.88 14.46 14.56
C VAL A 19 22.34 14.90 15.94
N ILE A 20 22.57 16.21 16.10
CA ILE A 20 22.80 16.83 17.40
C ILE A 20 21.79 17.96 17.62
N THR A 21 21.33 18.10 18.85
CA THR A 21 20.58 19.27 19.31
C THR A 21 21.55 20.22 19.99
N VAL A 22 21.56 21.47 19.54
CA VAL A 22 22.41 22.52 20.09
C VAL A 22 21.57 23.71 20.52
N LYS A 23 22.01 24.41 21.56
CA LYS A 23 21.50 25.73 21.94
C LYS A 23 22.35 26.78 21.26
N LEU A 24 21.68 27.77 20.66
CA LEU A 24 22.30 28.90 19.96
C LEU A 24 22.05 30.19 20.73
N ASP A 25 23.12 30.89 21.10
CA ASP A 25 23.07 32.17 21.81
C ASP A 25 22.93 33.32 20.80
N GLY A 26 21.74 33.41 20.21
CA GLY A 26 21.34 34.48 19.29
C GLY A 26 21.66 34.22 17.81
N PRO A 27 21.29 35.17 16.93
CA PRO A 27 21.36 34.98 15.47
C PRO A 27 22.78 34.75 14.92
N THR A 28 23.79 35.34 15.56
CA THR A 28 25.20 35.20 15.13
C THR A 28 25.69 33.76 15.25
N ALA A 29 25.26 33.02 16.28
CA ALA A 29 25.61 31.61 16.45
C ALA A 29 25.01 30.74 15.33
N LEU A 30 23.78 31.05 14.91
CA LEU A 30 23.13 30.38 13.77
C LEU A 30 23.89 30.63 12.46
N VAL A 31 24.22 31.89 12.17
CA VAL A 31 25.01 32.25 10.98
C VAL A 31 26.38 31.55 10.99
N ALA A 32 27.01 31.44 12.15
CA ALA A 32 28.32 30.79 12.31
C ALA A 32 28.33 29.28 12.00
N ILE A 33 27.16 28.62 12.05
CA ILE A 33 27.03 27.19 11.74
C ILE A 33 26.39 26.94 10.37
N GLN A 34 25.50 27.82 9.87
CA GLN A 34 24.79 27.63 8.60
C GLN A 34 25.70 27.40 7.38
N GLY A 35 26.94 27.94 7.40
CA GLY A 35 27.90 27.78 6.31
C GLY A 35 28.84 26.56 6.43
N LEU A 36 28.64 25.69 7.42
CA LEU A 36 29.51 24.53 7.61
C LEU A 36 29.12 23.39 6.67
N SER A 37 30.07 22.91 5.87
CA SER A 37 29.87 21.79 4.93
C SER A 37 29.51 20.45 5.60
N VAL A 38 29.70 20.36 6.92
CA VAL A 38 29.33 19.18 7.73
C VAL A 38 27.86 19.21 8.19
N ILE A 39 27.11 20.25 7.85
CA ILE A 39 25.70 20.39 8.22
C ILE A 39 24.82 20.20 6.98
N ASP A 40 24.01 19.15 6.99
CA ASP A 40 23.02 18.88 5.93
C ASP A 40 21.74 19.72 6.11
N TYR A 41 21.35 19.98 7.35
CA TYR A 41 20.22 20.83 7.69
C TYR A 41 20.27 21.37 9.12
N ILE A 42 19.48 22.42 9.36
CA ILE A 42 19.22 22.96 10.69
C ILE A 42 17.70 23.14 10.81
N GLU A 43 17.10 22.46 11.77
CA GLU A 43 15.68 22.62 12.12
C GLU A 43 15.55 23.21 13.53
N PRO A 44 14.66 24.19 13.74
CA PRO A 44 14.47 24.77 15.06
C PRO A 44 13.80 23.77 16.01
N VAL A 45 14.54 23.34 17.02
CA VAL A 45 13.97 22.66 18.20
C VAL A 45 13.55 23.77 19.16
N ARG A 46 12.25 24.10 19.23
CA ARG A 46 11.77 25.05 20.25
C ARG A 46 11.48 24.28 21.52
N SER A 47 11.98 24.75 22.66
CA SER A 47 11.61 24.22 23.98
C SER A 47 10.50 25.06 24.60
N GLU A 48 9.59 24.35 25.28
CA GLU A 48 8.56 24.79 26.22
C GLU A 48 7.39 25.62 25.70
N GLY A 49 6.25 24.91 25.60
CA GLY A 49 4.90 25.44 25.56
C GLY A 49 3.92 24.28 25.46
N THR A 50 3.12 24.03 26.50
CA THR A 50 1.96 23.13 26.42
C THR A 50 0.91 23.78 25.52
N LEU A 51 1.01 23.56 24.21
CA LEU A 51 -0.12 23.75 23.32
C LEU A 51 -1.01 22.51 23.46
N HIS A 52 -1.99 22.57 24.36
CA HIS A 52 -3.14 21.68 24.28
C HIS A 52 -3.88 21.99 22.98
N GLN A 53 -3.55 21.28 21.91
CA GLN A 53 -4.29 21.39 20.67
C GLN A 53 -5.47 20.43 20.74
N ALA A 54 -6.66 20.98 20.88
CA ALA A 54 -7.94 20.26 20.88
C ALA A 54 -8.27 19.57 19.54
N VAL A 55 -7.43 19.72 18.52
CA VAL A 55 -7.67 19.17 17.18
C VAL A 55 -7.50 17.65 17.23
N GLY A 56 -8.53 16.94 16.80
CA GLY A 56 -8.65 15.48 16.97
C GLY A 56 -9.16 15.03 18.35
N CYS A 57 -9.20 15.93 19.35
CA CYS A 57 -9.55 15.62 20.74
C CYS A 57 -10.97 16.04 21.15
N GLN A 58 -11.46 17.17 20.65
CA GLN A 58 -12.80 17.67 21.00
C GLN A 58 -13.89 17.10 20.09
N TYR A 59 -14.99 16.64 20.69
CA TYR A 59 -16.25 16.31 20.00
C TYR A 59 -17.22 17.49 19.86
N LYS A 60 -17.15 18.50 20.73
CA LYS A 60 -18.22 19.52 20.86
C LYS A 60 -18.27 20.60 19.78
N LEU A 61 -17.22 20.78 18.98
CA LEU A 61 -17.20 21.77 17.89
C LEU A 61 -17.17 21.12 16.50
N TRP A 62 -17.21 19.79 16.43
CA TRP A 62 -16.89 19.01 15.24
C TRP A 62 -18.05 18.12 14.79
N GLY A 63 -19.28 18.66 14.89
CA GLY A 63 -20.45 18.15 14.18
C GLY A 63 -21.38 17.26 14.99
N GLU A 64 -22.12 17.83 15.95
CA GLU A 64 -23.52 17.42 16.13
C GLU A 64 -24.28 17.76 14.84
N LEU A 65 -24.28 16.84 13.87
CA LEU A 65 -25.58 16.47 13.32
C LEU A 65 -26.11 15.42 14.29
N ALA A 66 -26.91 15.88 15.24
CA ALA A 66 -27.79 15.04 16.03
C ALA A 66 -28.74 14.31 15.07
N VAL A 67 -28.28 13.21 14.49
CA VAL A 67 -29.14 12.13 14.05
C VAL A 67 -29.35 11.26 15.29
N PRO A 68 -30.55 11.25 15.87
CA PRO A 68 -30.84 10.37 16.98
C PRO A 68 -30.75 8.93 16.46
N PHE A 69 -29.74 8.17 16.87
CA PHE A 69 -29.64 6.76 16.49
C PHE A 69 -30.15 5.83 17.58
N SER A 70 -30.96 4.88 17.13
CA SER A 70 -31.44 3.75 17.91
C SER A 70 -30.34 2.69 18.02
N LEU A 71 -30.35 1.93 19.12
CA LEU A 71 -29.53 0.74 19.36
C LEU A 71 -29.61 -0.34 18.24
N GLU A 72 -30.42 -0.15 17.20
CA GLU A 72 -30.66 -1.11 16.12
C GLU A 72 -29.56 -1.12 15.04
N GLU A 73 -28.69 -0.11 14.98
CA GLU A 73 -27.55 -0.08 14.03
C GLU A 73 -26.28 -0.76 14.57
N MET A 74 -26.28 -1.17 15.84
CA MET A 74 -25.41 -2.23 16.29
C MET A 74 -25.93 -3.52 15.67
N THR A 75 -25.39 -3.88 14.50
CA THR A 75 -25.49 -5.27 14.08
C THR A 75 -24.72 -6.07 15.13
N MET A 76 -25.47 -6.67 16.05
CA MET A 76 -25.08 -7.90 16.71
C MET A 76 -25.37 -8.98 15.65
N PRO A 77 -24.45 -9.32 14.71
CA PRO A 77 -24.64 -10.57 13.98
C PRO A 77 -24.81 -11.62 15.07
N GLY A 78 -25.87 -12.43 14.98
CA GLY A 78 -26.37 -13.32 16.05
C GLY A 78 -25.41 -14.43 16.53
N SER A 79 -24.11 -14.19 16.48
CA SER A 79 -23.00 -14.99 16.96
C SER A 79 -21.85 -14.17 17.59
N PHE A 80 -21.85 -12.83 17.52
CA PHE A 80 -20.84 -11.97 18.17
C PHE A 80 -21.46 -11.17 19.32
N PRO A 81 -21.05 -11.40 20.59
CA PRO A 81 -21.56 -10.65 21.73
C PRO A 81 -20.85 -9.29 21.94
N ASP A 82 -19.78 -8.99 21.19
CA ASP A 82 -19.10 -7.67 21.15
C ASP A 82 -19.85 -6.62 20.32
N VAL A 83 -19.52 -5.36 20.55
CA VAL A 83 -19.91 -4.25 19.68
C VAL A 83 -19.00 -4.25 18.44
N LEU A 84 -19.56 -4.67 17.30
CA LEU A 84 -18.86 -4.69 16.01
C LEU A 84 -19.07 -3.37 15.26
N PRO A 85 -18.00 -2.64 14.89
CA PRO A 85 -18.16 -1.44 14.07
C PRO A 85 -18.77 -1.76 12.70
N TRP A 86 -19.82 -1.02 12.31
CA TRP A 86 -20.56 -1.26 11.07
C TRP A 86 -19.64 -1.23 9.84
N ASN A 87 -18.63 -0.35 9.84
CA ASN A 87 -17.73 -0.20 8.72
C ASN A 87 -16.77 -1.38 8.55
N PHE A 88 -16.62 -2.27 9.55
CA PHE A 88 -15.80 -3.48 9.38
C PHE A 88 -16.32 -4.40 8.27
N ALA A 89 -17.64 -4.40 8.02
CA ALA A 89 -18.24 -5.14 6.93
C ALA A 89 -17.83 -4.60 5.54
N GLU A 90 -17.63 -3.29 5.42
CA GLU A 90 -17.19 -2.63 4.18
C GLU A 90 -15.77 -3.03 3.75
N HIS A 91 -14.94 -3.46 4.70
CA HIS A 91 -13.58 -3.95 4.46
C HIS A 91 -13.46 -5.47 4.52
N GLN A 92 -14.59 -6.20 4.63
CA GLN A 92 -14.64 -7.66 4.75
C GLN A 92 -13.81 -8.23 5.92
N ILE A 93 -13.73 -7.52 7.04
CA ILE A 93 -12.99 -7.94 8.23
C ILE A 93 -13.59 -9.22 8.87
N PRO A 94 -14.91 -9.34 9.08
CA PRO A 94 -15.50 -10.56 9.64
C PRO A 94 -15.20 -11.82 8.81
N GLN A 95 -15.15 -11.70 7.47
CA GLN A 95 -14.81 -12.80 6.58
C GLN A 95 -13.33 -13.18 6.69
N ALA A 96 -12.43 -12.22 6.93
CA ALA A 96 -11.04 -12.52 7.25
C ALA A 96 -10.91 -13.28 8.58
N TRP A 97 -11.66 -12.88 9.61
CA TRP A 97 -11.71 -13.61 10.88
C TRP A 97 -12.23 -15.04 10.72
N ALA A 98 -13.25 -15.25 9.89
CA ALA A 98 -13.79 -16.58 9.60
C ALA A 98 -12.74 -17.53 8.98
N ARG A 99 -11.71 -16.99 8.31
CA ARG A 99 -10.55 -17.77 7.81
C ARG A 99 -9.50 -18.10 8.88
N GLY A 100 -9.61 -17.51 10.06
CA GLY A 100 -8.66 -17.65 11.16
C GLY A 100 -7.62 -16.53 11.26
N ALA A 101 -7.64 -15.55 10.37
CA ALA A 101 -6.77 -14.38 10.46
C ALA A 101 -7.24 -13.49 11.61
N THR A 102 -6.40 -13.28 12.63
CA THR A 102 -6.81 -12.59 13.87
C THR A 102 -5.80 -11.57 14.37
N GLY A 103 -4.61 -11.49 13.76
CA GLY A 103 -3.51 -10.65 14.23
C GLY A 103 -2.59 -11.34 15.23
N ALA A 104 -2.85 -12.60 15.58
CA ALA A 104 -2.10 -13.33 16.60
C ALA A 104 -0.58 -13.37 16.33
N GLY A 105 0.20 -12.96 17.32
CA GLY A 105 1.67 -12.92 17.26
C GLY A 105 2.25 -11.74 16.49
N ILE A 106 1.40 -10.80 16.03
CA ILE A 106 1.85 -9.55 15.41
C ILE A 106 1.76 -8.43 16.44
N LYS A 107 2.85 -7.67 16.57
CA LYS A 107 2.92 -6.51 17.45
C LYS A 107 2.72 -5.21 16.70
N ILE A 108 1.74 -4.44 17.15
CA ILE A 108 1.35 -3.17 16.56
C ILE A 108 1.64 -2.06 17.57
N ALA A 109 2.36 -1.03 17.14
CA ALA A 109 2.55 0.19 17.90
C ALA A 109 1.60 1.29 17.43
N VAL A 110 0.98 2.00 18.37
CA VAL A 110 0.18 3.21 18.14
C VAL A 110 0.95 4.36 18.77
N ILE A 111 1.46 5.27 17.94
CA ILE A 111 2.11 6.50 18.41
C ILE A 111 1.07 7.60 18.31
N ASP A 112 0.59 8.12 19.44
CA ASP A 112 -0.55 9.04 19.47
C ASP A 112 -0.66 9.77 20.83
N THR A 113 -1.86 10.07 21.31
CA THR A 113 -2.12 10.78 22.58
C THR A 113 -2.11 9.90 23.83
N GLY A 114 -1.97 8.57 23.67
CA GLY A 114 -1.97 7.60 24.76
C GLY A 114 -3.24 6.75 24.80
N VAL A 115 -3.51 6.11 25.94
CA VAL A 115 -4.78 5.38 26.21
C VAL A 115 -5.38 5.86 27.52
N TYR A 116 -6.70 6.02 27.61
CA TYR A 116 -7.35 6.43 28.85
C TYR A 116 -7.06 5.44 29.98
N GLN A 117 -6.66 5.96 31.15
CA GLN A 117 -6.33 5.13 32.32
C GLN A 117 -7.53 4.29 32.79
N LYS A 118 -8.77 4.73 32.56
CA LYS A 118 -9.96 3.96 32.96
C LYS A 118 -10.45 3.00 31.87
N GLN A 119 -9.86 3.04 30.68
CA GLN A 119 -10.18 2.12 29.60
C GLN A 119 -9.49 0.78 29.86
N THR A 120 -10.06 -0.02 30.77
CA THR A 120 -9.44 -1.26 31.22
C THR A 120 -9.36 -2.30 30.11
N GLN A 121 -10.18 -2.20 29.06
CA GLN A 121 -10.16 -3.11 27.92
C GLN A 121 -8.81 -3.13 27.20
N LEU A 122 -8.12 -1.98 27.20
CA LEU A 122 -6.79 -1.77 26.60
C LEU A 122 -5.67 -1.87 27.64
N GLN A 123 -5.91 -2.55 28.76
CA GLN A 123 -4.97 -2.69 29.86
C GLN A 123 -4.98 -4.10 30.43
N ARG A 124 -3.90 -4.46 31.14
CA ARG A 124 -3.88 -5.70 31.91
C ARG A 124 -4.75 -5.58 33.18
N PRO A 125 -5.41 -6.67 33.59
CA PRO A 125 -5.36 -8.00 32.99
C PRO A 125 -6.35 -8.21 31.83
N VAL A 126 -7.33 -7.33 31.62
CA VAL A 126 -8.45 -7.55 30.68
C VAL A 126 -7.98 -7.80 29.24
N PHE A 127 -7.06 -6.99 28.73
CA PHE A 127 -6.49 -7.12 27.38
C PHE A 127 -5.86 -8.51 27.14
N SER A 128 -5.24 -9.09 28.18
CA SER A 128 -4.58 -10.40 28.14
C SER A 128 -5.44 -11.50 28.78
N SER A 129 -6.72 -11.24 29.06
CA SER A 129 -7.53 -12.15 29.86
C SER A 129 -7.97 -13.38 29.06
N PRO A 130 -8.13 -14.55 29.72
CA PRO A 130 -8.71 -15.73 29.07
C PRO A 130 -10.15 -15.51 28.58
N GLN A 131 -10.89 -14.58 29.18
CA GLN A 131 -12.21 -14.15 28.75
C GLN A 131 -12.18 -13.51 27.36
N ALA A 132 -11.05 -12.90 26.97
CA ALA A 132 -10.79 -12.47 25.61
C ALA A 132 -10.32 -13.62 24.68
N LEU A 133 -11.00 -14.77 24.75
CA LEU A 133 -10.70 -16.02 24.05
C LEU A 133 -9.28 -16.60 24.25
N GLY A 134 -8.74 -16.52 25.47
CA GLY A 134 -7.65 -17.41 25.90
C GLY A 134 -6.27 -17.14 25.32
N VAL A 135 -5.93 -15.89 24.99
CA VAL A 135 -4.72 -15.56 24.23
C VAL A 135 -3.64 -14.93 25.10
N ASP A 136 -2.41 -15.44 25.01
CA ASP A 136 -1.22 -14.78 25.55
C ASP A 136 -0.90 -13.55 24.67
N ARG A 137 -1.36 -12.38 25.13
CA ARG A 137 -1.10 -11.08 24.50
C ARG A 137 -0.39 -10.14 25.45
N THR A 138 0.35 -9.22 24.86
CA THR A 138 1.06 -8.17 25.55
C THR A 138 0.46 -6.82 25.21
N VAL A 139 0.33 -5.98 26.24
CA VAL A 139 0.02 -4.56 26.10
C VAL A 139 1.04 -3.76 26.89
N SER A 140 1.52 -2.66 26.32
CA SER A 140 2.42 -1.71 26.98
C SER A 140 2.00 -0.29 26.65
N ASN A 141 1.81 0.54 27.67
CA ASN A 141 1.45 1.95 27.52
C ASN A 141 2.63 2.79 27.98
N LEU A 142 3.19 3.59 27.07
CA LEU A 142 4.48 4.26 27.22
C LEU A 142 4.37 5.76 27.01
N PHE A 143 5.28 6.51 27.61
CA PHE A 143 5.52 7.90 27.29
C PHE A 143 7.02 8.16 27.18
N THR A 144 7.50 8.58 26.00
CA THR A 144 8.93 8.74 25.73
C THR A 144 9.49 10.09 26.16
N ALA A 145 8.66 11.08 26.52
CA ALA A 145 9.09 12.41 26.94
C ALA A 145 9.13 12.62 28.47
N GLY A 146 8.76 11.61 29.26
CA GLY A 146 8.77 11.66 30.72
C GLY A 146 7.43 12.13 31.31
N GLY A 147 6.77 11.24 32.05
CA GLY A 147 5.44 11.44 32.62
C GLY A 147 4.62 10.16 32.58
N ASP A 148 3.30 10.28 32.67
CA ASP A 148 2.39 9.15 32.52
C ASP A 148 1.95 8.93 31.05
N PRO A 149 1.60 7.69 30.68
CA PRO A 149 1.22 7.33 29.31
C PRO A 149 -0.28 7.56 29.01
N TRP A 150 -1.01 8.24 29.90
CA TRP A 150 -2.47 8.25 29.83
C TRP A 150 -2.98 9.32 28.88
N ASP A 151 -4.06 8.97 28.19
CA ASP A 151 -4.71 9.86 27.23
C ASP A 151 -5.51 10.94 27.95
N GLU A 152 -5.36 12.19 27.52
CA GLU A 152 -6.26 13.31 27.89
C GLU A 152 -7.11 13.82 26.71
N CYS A 153 -6.91 13.24 25.53
CA CYS A 153 -7.53 13.64 24.27
C CYS A 153 -8.62 12.64 23.83
N GLY A 154 -8.37 11.36 24.00
CA GLY A 154 -9.19 10.24 23.56
C GLY A 154 -8.86 9.72 22.17
N HIS A 155 -8.04 10.42 21.38
CA HIS A 155 -7.73 10.04 20.00
C HIS A 155 -6.91 8.74 19.93
N GLY A 156 -5.84 8.64 20.72
CA GLY A 156 -5.03 7.43 20.82
C GLY A 156 -5.81 6.23 21.35
N THR A 157 -6.72 6.45 22.31
CA THR A 157 -7.62 5.39 22.82
C THR A 157 -8.49 4.80 21.72
N ARG A 158 -9.11 5.66 20.89
CA ARG A 158 -9.97 5.25 19.77
C ARG A 158 -9.20 4.48 18.72
N MET A 159 -7.99 4.94 18.35
CA MET A 159 -7.12 4.22 17.44
C MET A 159 -6.75 2.84 17.97
N ALA A 160 -6.27 2.77 19.21
CA ALA A 160 -5.85 1.53 19.84
C ALA A 160 -7.00 0.52 19.93
N ALA A 161 -8.21 0.97 20.26
CA ALA A 161 -9.40 0.13 20.28
C ALA A 161 -9.78 -0.38 18.90
N THR A 162 -9.87 0.49 17.89
CA THR A 162 -10.17 0.09 16.51
C THR A 162 -9.15 -0.92 15.98
N ILE A 163 -7.87 -0.80 16.36
CA ILE A 163 -6.83 -1.74 15.93
C ILE A 163 -6.92 -3.09 16.67
N ALA A 164 -6.93 -3.08 18.01
CA ALA A 164 -6.58 -4.28 18.79
C ALA A 164 -7.44 -4.52 20.04
N ALA A 165 -8.58 -3.82 20.21
CA ALA A 165 -9.47 -4.13 21.33
C ALA A 165 -9.81 -5.63 21.37
N PRO A 166 -9.77 -6.25 22.57
CA PRO A 166 -10.05 -7.68 22.73
C PRO A 166 -11.47 -8.01 22.24
N HIS A 167 -11.61 -9.21 21.68
CA HIS A 167 -12.91 -9.85 21.54
C HIS A 167 -13.27 -10.47 22.89
N ASP A 168 -14.01 -9.72 23.72
CA ASP A 168 -14.35 -10.05 25.11
C ASP A 168 -15.85 -10.37 25.32
N GLY A 169 -16.63 -10.26 24.25
CA GLY A 169 -18.05 -10.55 24.22
C GLY A 169 -18.92 -9.49 24.91
N LYS A 170 -18.44 -8.26 25.08
CA LYS A 170 -19.22 -7.20 25.72
C LYS A 170 -18.97 -5.80 25.15
N ASN A 171 -17.73 -5.46 24.84
CA ASN A 171 -17.35 -4.10 24.44
C ASN A 171 -16.91 -4.07 22.96
N ILE A 172 -16.24 -3.00 22.53
CA ILE A 172 -15.72 -2.89 21.15
C ILE A 172 -14.69 -3.98 20.89
N VAL A 173 -14.76 -4.59 19.70
CA VAL A 173 -13.71 -5.47 19.19
C VAL A 173 -12.86 -4.75 18.13
N GLY A 174 -11.54 -4.91 18.20
CA GLY A 174 -10.61 -4.35 17.22
C GLY A 174 -10.44 -5.24 15.99
N VAL A 175 -9.95 -4.66 14.88
CA VAL A 175 -9.70 -5.38 13.63
C VAL A 175 -8.78 -6.58 13.84
N ALA A 176 -7.67 -6.40 14.56
CA ALA A 176 -6.67 -7.42 14.89
C ALA A 176 -6.75 -7.78 16.38
N TRP A 177 -7.91 -8.25 16.82
CA TRP A 177 -8.24 -8.51 18.22
C TRP A 177 -7.36 -9.58 18.92
N LYS A 178 -6.47 -10.31 18.21
CA LYS A 178 -5.43 -11.16 18.82
C LYS A 178 -4.01 -10.58 18.77
N ALA A 179 -3.81 -9.36 18.26
CA ALA A 179 -2.50 -8.73 18.17
C ALA A 179 -1.97 -8.25 19.54
N ASP A 180 -0.64 -8.14 19.63
CA ASP A 180 0.03 -7.42 20.70
C ASP A 180 -0.04 -5.91 20.45
N LEU A 181 -0.15 -5.12 21.52
CA LEU A 181 -0.31 -3.67 21.42
C LEU A 181 0.77 -2.92 22.20
N VAL A 182 1.36 -1.91 21.58
CA VAL A 182 2.21 -0.92 22.27
C VAL A 182 1.63 0.44 21.98
N THR A 183 1.23 1.19 23.01
CA THR A 183 0.82 2.58 22.83
C THR A 183 1.93 3.49 23.33
N ILE A 184 2.25 4.54 22.56
CA ILE A 184 3.30 5.50 22.89
C ILE A 184 2.71 6.88 22.78
N LYS A 185 2.49 7.52 23.94
CA LYS A 185 2.10 8.93 24.01
C LYS A 185 3.23 9.80 23.49
N THR A 186 2.93 10.73 22.60
CA THR A 186 3.91 11.70 22.07
C THR A 186 3.34 13.09 21.89
N LEU A 187 2.03 13.20 21.71
CA LEU A 187 1.36 14.44 21.37
C LEU A 187 0.16 14.65 22.31
N PRO A 188 -0.17 15.90 22.67
CA PRO A 188 -1.43 16.21 23.36
C PRO A 188 -2.65 16.24 22.39
N GLY A 189 -2.44 15.99 21.09
CA GLY A 189 -3.42 16.00 20.01
C GLY A 189 -2.83 15.41 18.72
N VAL A 190 -3.38 15.71 17.54
CA VAL A 190 -2.99 15.06 16.26
C VAL A 190 -2.02 15.87 15.38
N TRP A 191 -1.44 16.94 15.93
CA TRP A 191 -0.57 17.84 15.18
C TRP A 191 0.87 17.68 15.63
N VAL A 192 1.75 17.45 14.67
CA VAL A 192 3.19 17.53 14.94
C VAL A 192 3.56 19.00 15.05
N THR A 193 4.26 19.34 16.12
CA THR A 193 4.83 20.67 16.32
C THR A 193 6.34 20.57 16.45
N ALA A 194 7.04 21.69 16.29
CA ALA A 194 8.48 21.77 16.56
C ALA A 194 8.87 21.30 17.99
N PHE A 195 7.91 21.30 18.94
CA PHE A 195 8.12 20.82 20.30
C PHE A 195 8.14 19.29 20.41
N SER A 196 7.42 18.59 19.51
CA SER A 196 7.22 17.14 19.57
C SER A 196 8.11 16.32 18.64
N VAL A 197 8.84 16.98 17.72
CA VAL A 197 9.64 16.30 16.67
C VAL A 197 10.59 15.24 17.25
N ASN A 198 11.35 15.60 18.29
CA ASN A 198 12.30 14.67 18.92
C ASN A 198 11.60 13.53 19.66
N ASP A 199 10.43 13.78 20.25
CA ASP A 199 9.68 12.78 21.00
C ASP A 199 9.00 11.78 20.06
N VAL A 200 8.47 12.26 18.93
CA VAL A 200 7.96 11.42 17.83
C VAL A 200 9.09 10.54 17.26
N ALA A 201 10.25 11.11 16.95
CA ALA A 201 11.39 10.31 16.48
C ALA A 201 11.83 9.26 17.52
N ARG A 202 11.87 9.63 18.81
CA ARG A 202 12.18 8.69 19.89
C ARG A 202 11.12 7.59 20.01
N ALA A 203 9.84 7.92 19.83
CA ALA A 203 8.75 6.95 19.87
C ALA A 203 8.79 5.97 18.70
N ILE A 204 9.07 6.44 17.48
CA ILE A 204 9.27 5.58 16.30
C ILE A 204 10.40 4.58 16.59
N ARG A 205 11.54 5.08 17.09
CA ARG A 205 12.67 4.23 17.48
C ARG A 205 12.26 3.21 18.55
N THR A 206 11.58 3.66 19.60
CA THR A 206 11.17 2.81 20.73
C THR A 206 10.22 1.71 20.26
N ALA A 207 9.22 2.05 19.44
CA ALA A 207 8.25 1.11 18.89
C ALA A 207 8.95 -0.02 18.11
N VAL A 208 9.87 0.35 17.21
CA VAL A 208 10.50 -0.62 16.30
C VAL A 208 11.68 -1.33 16.94
N SER A 209 12.64 -0.59 17.49
CA SER A 209 13.91 -1.15 17.97
C SER A 209 13.79 -1.78 19.37
N ASP A 210 13.05 -1.15 20.28
CA ASP A 210 13.01 -1.61 21.68
C ASP A 210 11.87 -2.60 21.92
N TYR A 211 10.72 -2.39 21.26
CA TYR A 211 9.53 -3.24 21.43
C TYR A 211 9.34 -4.28 20.32
N GLY A 212 10.03 -4.12 19.18
CA GLY A 212 9.94 -5.05 18.05
C GLY A 212 8.60 -5.00 17.32
N ALA A 213 7.97 -3.83 17.25
CA ALA A 213 6.72 -3.66 16.51
C ALA A 213 6.93 -3.95 15.02
N LYS A 214 6.05 -4.78 14.44
CA LYS A 214 6.00 -5.07 12.99
C LYS A 214 5.19 -4.03 12.23
N ILE A 215 4.29 -3.34 12.93
CA ILE A 215 3.40 -2.33 12.37
C ILE A 215 3.43 -1.13 13.31
N VAL A 216 3.56 0.08 12.76
CA VAL A 216 3.48 1.34 13.50
C VAL A 216 2.38 2.19 12.86
N ALA A 217 1.33 2.49 13.61
CA ALA A 217 0.23 3.36 13.20
C ALA A 217 0.43 4.76 13.79
N MET A 218 0.33 5.77 12.93
CA MET A 218 0.48 7.19 13.27
C MET A 218 -0.64 7.98 12.60
N ALA A 219 -1.58 8.53 13.36
CA ALA A 219 -2.61 9.39 12.80
C ALA A 219 -2.48 10.84 13.28
N PHE A 220 -1.27 11.35 13.08
CA PHE A 220 -0.93 12.75 13.25
C PHE A 220 -0.17 13.24 12.01
N GLY A 221 -0.09 14.56 11.84
CA GLY A 221 0.71 15.12 10.76
C GLY A 221 0.98 16.61 10.87
N ASP A 222 1.66 17.12 9.85
CA ASP A 222 1.98 18.53 9.64
C ASP A 222 1.96 18.83 8.12
N ALA A 223 1.67 20.07 7.75
CA ALA A 223 1.83 20.55 6.38
C ALA A 223 3.32 20.62 5.99
N PHE A 224 4.19 20.89 6.96
CA PHE A 224 5.63 20.98 6.75
C PHE A 224 6.33 19.64 7.04
N ALA A 225 7.38 19.36 6.28
CA ALA A 225 8.20 18.17 6.53
C ALA A 225 9.15 18.42 7.70
N SER A 226 9.44 17.37 8.46
CA SER A 226 10.56 17.33 9.41
C SER A 226 11.57 16.28 8.98
N ARG A 227 12.81 16.71 8.73
CA ARG A 227 13.90 15.80 8.39
C ARG A 227 14.23 14.86 9.55
N ARG A 228 14.11 15.31 10.80
CA ARG A 228 14.36 14.41 11.95
C ARG A 228 13.40 13.22 12.00
N ILE A 229 12.10 13.45 11.74
CA ILE A 229 11.10 12.37 11.68
C ILE A 229 11.32 11.53 10.43
N ALA A 230 11.59 12.15 9.28
CA ALA A 230 11.83 11.44 8.03
C ALA A 230 13.05 10.50 8.13
N ASP A 231 14.16 11.00 8.66
CA ASP A 231 15.38 10.22 8.89
C ASP A 231 15.13 9.03 9.82
N GLU A 232 14.29 9.19 10.85
CA GLU A 232 13.96 8.07 11.74
C GLU A 232 13.09 7.02 11.05
N ILE A 233 12.03 7.45 10.34
CA ILE A 233 11.16 6.53 9.58
C ILE A 233 12.01 5.76 8.55
N SER A 234 12.80 6.47 7.75
CA SER A 234 13.66 5.88 6.72
C SER A 234 14.69 4.93 7.33
N TYR A 235 15.35 5.32 8.42
CA TYR A 235 16.31 4.47 9.14
C TYR A 235 15.67 3.17 9.64
N GLN A 236 14.51 3.24 10.29
CA GLN A 236 13.82 2.06 10.79
C GLN A 236 13.29 1.21 9.63
N TYR A 237 12.71 1.82 8.60
CA TYR A 237 12.20 1.14 7.40
C TYR A 237 13.29 0.35 6.67
N HIS A 238 14.48 0.93 6.48
CA HIS A 238 15.55 0.25 5.74
C HIS A 238 16.30 -0.81 6.55
N LEU A 239 16.23 -0.76 7.88
CA LEU A 239 16.92 -1.71 8.76
C LEU A 239 16.03 -2.80 9.35
N LYS A 240 14.71 -2.59 9.35
CA LYS A 240 13.74 -3.46 10.01
C LYS A 240 12.59 -3.78 9.07
N ASP A 241 12.03 -4.97 9.28
CA ASP A 241 10.89 -5.47 8.54
C ASP A 241 9.59 -4.95 9.17
N VAL A 242 9.36 -3.63 9.03
CA VAL A 242 8.29 -2.87 9.70
C VAL A 242 7.45 -2.04 8.73
N LEU A 243 6.12 -2.09 8.86
CA LEU A 243 5.18 -1.23 8.13
C LEU A 243 4.85 0.03 8.95
N PHE A 244 4.85 1.19 8.29
CA PHE A 244 4.32 2.44 8.85
C PHE A 244 3.00 2.78 8.17
N PHE A 245 1.92 2.92 8.93
CA PHE A 245 0.63 3.40 8.44
C PHE A 245 0.39 4.82 8.94
N VAL A 246 0.14 5.74 8.01
CA VAL A 246 0.03 7.16 8.34
C VAL A 246 -1.23 7.78 7.73
N ALA A 247 -1.97 8.53 8.52
CA ALA A 247 -3.17 9.22 8.06
C ALA A 247 -2.85 10.29 7.00
N ALA A 248 -3.55 10.26 5.87
CA ALA A 248 -3.33 11.21 4.77
C ALA A 248 -3.59 12.68 5.17
N GLY A 249 -4.38 12.90 6.22
CA GLY A 249 -4.76 14.22 6.74
C GLY A 249 -6.27 14.38 6.82
N THR A 250 -6.70 15.39 7.58
CA THR A 250 -8.13 15.69 7.80
C THR A 250 -8.38 17.20 7.82
N ILE A 251 -9.49 17.63 7.21
CA ILE A 251 -10.05 18.99 7.18
C ILE A 251 -9.23 20.06 6.44
N ILE A 252 -7.90 20.12 6.63
CA ILE A 252 -7.04 21.03 5.87
C ILE A 252 -6.47 20.26 4.69
N CYS A 253 -7.31 20.11 3.67
CA CYS A 253 -7.00 19.36 2.47
C CYS A 253 -7.19 20.25 1.25
N PRO A 254 -6.21 21.12 0.94
CA PRO A 254 -6.09 21.65 -0.41
C PRO A 254 -6.16 20.52 -1.44
N GLU A 255 -6.53 20.84 -2.68
CA GLU A 255 -6.53 19.87 -3.76
C GLU A 255 -5.17 19.17 -3.87
N ASP A 256 -5.18 17.84 -3.97
CA ASP A 256 -3.99 16.98 -4.03
C ASP A 256 -2.99 17.17 -2.88
N PHE A 257 -3.47 17.45 -1.67
CA PHE A 257 -2.64 17.55 -0.48
C PHE A 257 -2.64 16.27 0.35
N VAL A 258 -1.44 15.79 0.70
CA VAL A 258 -1.21 14.74 1.70
C VAL A 258 -0.25 15.27 2.77
N ALA A 259 -0.63 15.11 4.05
CA ALA A 259 0.15 15.59 5.18
C ALA A 259 1.49 14.84 5.32
N PHE A 260 2.49 15.48 5.91
CA PHE A 260 3.68 14.78 6.39
C PHE A 260 3.36 14.11 7.73
N PRO A 261 3.82 12.86 8.01
CA PRO A 261 4.70 12.03 7.19
C PRO A 261 4.01 11.13 6.16
N ALA A 262 2.69 11.19 5.98
CA ALA A 262 1.98 10.33 5.04
C ALA A 262 2.49 10.44 3.60
N ARG A 263 2.99 11.59 3.17
CA ARG A 263 3.59 11.77 1.83
C ARG A 263 5.00 11.15 1.63
N MET A 264 5.52 10.39 2.60
CA MET A 264 6.81 9.70 2.45
C MET A 264 6.65 8.38 1.68
N GLU A 265 7.67 7.98 0.91
CA GLU A 265 7.64 6.70 0.18
C GLU A 265 7.77 5.47 1.09
N GLU A 266 8.40 5.63 2.25
CA GLU A 266 8.62 4.57 3.25
C GLU A 266 7.41 4.26 4.11
N VAL A 267 6.29 4.98 3.92
CA VAL A 267 5.05 4.76 4.66
C VAL A 267 3.91 4.33 3.75
N ILE A 268 2.84 3.84 4.35
CA ILE A 268 1.56 3.58 3.69
C ILE A 268 0.62 4.72 4.11
N ALA A 269 0.34 5.61 3.17
CA ALA A 269 -0.61 6.70 3.35
C ALA A 269 -2.04 6.19 3.24
N VAL A 270 -2.87 6.49 4.24
CA VAL A 270 -4.25 6.00 4.31
C VAL A 270 -5.26 7.14 4.34
N ALA A 271 -6.14 7.18 3.34
CA ALA A 271 -7.24 8.13 3.24
C ALA A 271 -8.57 7.54 3.76
N GLY A 272 -9.46 8.42 4.20
CA GLY A 272 -10.85 8.11 4.47
C GLY A 272 -11.72 8.26 3.22
N MET A 273 -12.62 7.31 3.00
CA MET A 273 -13.58 7.30 1.90
C MET A 273 -15.01 7.06 2.39
N GLU A 274 -15.99 7.34 1.56
CA GLU A 274 -17.38 6.92 1.74
C GLU A 274 -17.61 5.52 1.15
N ALA A 275 -18.68 4.84 1.59
CA ALA A 275 -19.06 3.53 1.04
C ALA A 275 -19.35 3.55 -0.48
N ASN A 276 -19.70 4.72 -1.03
CA ASN A 276 -19.97 4.92 -2.46
C ASN A 276 -18.69 5.01 -3.35
N GLY A 277 -17.50 4.91 -2.74
CA GLY A 277 -16.21 4.97 -3.45
C GLY A 277 -15.60 6.37 -3.58
N ASN A 278 -16.23 7.41 -3.04
CA ASN A 278 -15.69 8.78 -3.04
C ASN A 278 -14.75 9.04 -1.87
N VAL A 279 -13.86 10.02 -2.03
CA VAL A 279 -13.12 10.60 -0.89
C VAL A 279 -14.12 11.15 0.11
N HIS A 280 -13.94 10.86 1.40
CA HIS A 280 -14.83 11.39 2.44
C HIS A 280 -14.55 12.88 2.64
N PRO A 281 -15.57 13.75 2.84
CA PRO A 281 -15.39 15.22 2.91
C PRO A 281 -14.41 15.76 3.95
N ILE A 282 -14.05 14.96 4.96
CA ILE A 282 -13.11 15.34 6.03
C ILE A 282 -11.74 14.68 5.84
N SER A 283 -11.53 13.91 4.79
CA SER A 283 -10.25 13.27 4.50
C SER A 283 -9.50 14.01 3.41
N CYS A 284 -8.18 14.06 3.56
CA CYS A 284 -7.30 14.43 2.47
C CYS A 284 -7.14 13.26 1.49
N ALA A 285 -6.80 13.61 0.25
CA ALA A 285 -6.59 12.69 -0.87
C ALA A 285 -5.55 13.31 -1.80
N GLY A 286 -4.80 12.47 -2.52
CA GLY A 286 -3.72 12.94 -3.38
C GLY A 286 -2.93 11.77 -3.98
N PRO A 287 -1.95 12.07 -4.84
CA PRO A 287 -1.16 11.06 -5.54
C PRO A 287 -0.29 10.20 -4.60
N GLU A 288 0.03 10.69 -3.40
CA GLU A 288 0.79 9.96 -2.40
C GLU A 288 -0.06 8.99 -1.57
N VAL A 289 -1.39 9.01 -1.69
CA VAL A 289 -2.26 8.04 -0.99
C VAL A 289 -2.05 6.65 -1.57
N ASP A 290 -1.74 5.68 -0.70
CA ASP A 290 -1.61 4.27 -1.10
C ASP A 290 -2.93 3.50 -1.00
N LEU A 291 -3.68 3.71 0.09
CA LEU A 291 -4.88 2.95 0.42
C LEU A 291 -5.97 3.85 0.98
N ALA A 292 -7.21 3.36 0.94
CA ALA A 292 -8.35 4.01 1.55
C ALA A 292 -9.20 3.05 2.38
N ALA A 293 -9.90 3.58 3.38
CA ALA A 293 -10.89 2.83 4.14
C ALA A 293 -12.18 3.63 4.29
N VAL A 294 -13.32 2.94 4.19
CA VAL A 294 -14.63 3.53 4.49
C VAL A 294 -14.65 4.00 5.93
N ILE A 295 -14.83 5.30 6.09
CA ILE A 295 -14.95 5.98 7.37
C ILE A 295 -16.36 6.57 7.51
N GLY A 296 -16.64 7.04 8.72
CA GLY A 296 -17.86 7.73 9.12
C GLY A 296 -17.86 7.82 10.64
N GLU A 297 -19.02 7.98 11.25
CA GLU A 297 -19.17 7.91 12.71
C GLU A 297 -19.17 6.44 13.19
N ALA A 298 -18.08 5.71 12.92
CA ALA A 298 -17.93 4.30 13.30
C ALA A 298 -17.72 4.18 14.82
N PRO A 299 -18.40 3.23 15.50
CA PRO A 299 -18.27 3.09 16.94
C PRO A 299 -16.88 2.56 17.32
N THR A 300 -16.37 3.03 18.45
CA THR A 300 -15.10 2.62 19.07
C THR A 300 -15.14 2.91 20.57
N ALA A 301 -14.06 2.59 21.29
CA ALA A 301 -14.00 2.72 22.73
C ALA A 301 -13.67 4.16 23.19
N GLY A 302 -14.29 4.58 24.29
CA GLY A 302 -14.07 5.85 24.97
C GLY A 302 -13.30 5.73 26.29
N GLU A 303 -13.65 6.54 27.29
CA GLU A 303 -12.86 6.66 28.53
C GLU A 303 -12.89 5.39 29.39
N VAL A 304 -14.01 4.66 29.37
CA VAL A 304 -14.23 3.40 30.09
C VAL A 304 -14.72 2.31 29.12
N PRO A 305 -14.63 1.00 29.44
CA PRO A 305 -14.99 -0.06 28.50
C PRO A 305 -16.39 0.04 27.90
N GLU A 306 -17.37 0.45 28.71
CA GLU A 306 -18.76 0.61 28.29
C GLU A 306 -19.04 1.93 27.54
N ASP A 307 -18.07 2.84 27.47
CA ASP A 307 -18.19 4.10 26.74
C ASP A 307 -17.96 3.83 25.25
N ILE A 308 -19.05 3.78 24.49
CA ILE A 308 -19.03 3.57 23.04
C ILE A 308 -19.20 4.93 22.37
N ILE A 309 -18.16 5.39 21.70
CA ILE A 309 -18.08 6.71 21.05
C ILE A 309 -17.78 6.56 19.57
N HIS A 310 -17.87 7.65 18.80
CA HIS A 310 -17.63 7.61 17.36
C HIS A 310 -16.19 8.00 16.98
N PHE A 311 -15.67 7.42 15.91
CA PHE A 311 -14.34 7.74 15.39
C PHE A 311 -14.33 7.73 13.86
N GLY A 312 -14.09 8.91 13.30
CA GLY A 312 -13.95 9.11 11.85
C GLY A 312 -12.58 9.66 11.47
N GLY A 313 -12.53 10.30 10.30
CA GLY A 313 -11.31 10.88 9.74
C GLY A 313 -10.33 9.83 9.21
N SER A 314 -9.25 10.30 8.58
CA SER A 314 -8.19 9.42 8.08
C SER A 314 -7.48 8.66 9.21
N SER A 315 -7.64 9.08 10.48
CA SER A 315 -7.23 8.34 11.66
C SER A 315 -7.94 6.99 11.82
N ASN A 316 -9.26 6.94 11.65
CA ASN A 316 -10.02 5.68 11.67
C ASN A 316 -9.60 4.78 10.50
N ALA A 317 -9.41 5.36 9.30
CA ALA A 317 -8.92 4.64 8.14
C ALA A 317 -7.54 3.99 8.40
N THR A 318 -6.62 4.75 9.00
CA THR A 318 -5.26 4.30 9.37
C THR A 318 -5.29 3.15 10.38
N ALA A 319 -6.17 3.26 11.39
CA ALA A 319 -6.37 2.20 12.38
C ALA A 319 -6.88 0.90 11.73
N ILE A 320 -7.86 1.00 10.83
CA ILE A 320 -8.37 -0.16 10.07
C ILE A 320 -7.25 -0.77 9.22
N ALA A 321 -6.49 0.04 8.49
CA ALA A 321 -5.40 -0.44 7.64
C ALA A 321 -4.32 -1.18 8.43
N ALA A 322 -3.86 -0.59 9.55
CA ALA A 322 -2.87 -1.21 10.43
C ALA A 322 -3.38 -2.54 11.01
N GLY A 323 -4.66 -2.60 11.41
CA GLY A 323 -5.29 -3.84 11.85
C GLY A 323 -5.34 -4.91 10.75
N VAL A 324 -5.76 -4.54 9.53
CA VAL A 324 -5.80 -5.47 8.39
C VAL A 324 -4.40 -5.99 8.05
N ALA A 325 -3.38 -5.15 8.11
CA ALA A 325 -1.99 -5.60 7.90
C ALA A 325 -1.58 -6.67 8.92
N ALA A 326 -2.00 -6.53 10.18
CA ALA A 326 -1.75 -7.56 11.19
C ALA A 326 -2.53 -8.85 10.91
N LEU A 327 -3.76 -8.77 10.39
CA LEU A 327 -4.49 -9.94 9.94
C LEU A 327 -3.71 -10.69 8.86
N VAL A 328 -3.28 -9.99 7.80
CA VAL A 328 -2.50 -10.55 6.68
C VAL A 328 -1.21 -11.20 7.18
N TRP A 329 -0.44 -10.48 8.00
CA TRP A 329 0.85 -10.97 8.48
C TRP A 329 0.72 -12.15 9.45
N SER A 330 -0.36 -12.19 10.24
CA SER A 330 -0.63 -13.32 11.16
C SER A 330 -1.01 -14.61 10.42
N ASP A 331 -1.68 -14.50 9.28
CA ASP A 331 -2.02 -15.63 8.41
C ASP A 331 -0.81 -16.06 7.55
N HIS A 332 0.09 -15.12 7.23
CA HIS A 332 1.29 -15.32 6.41
C HIS A 332 2.60 -15.05 7.17
N LYS A 333 2.86 -15.81 8.24
CA LYS A 333 3.97 -15.57 9.20
C LYS A 333 5.39 -15.55 8.61
N GLY A 334 5.57 -16.05 7.40
CA GLY A 334 6.86 -16.07 6.70
C GLY A 334 7.10 -14.87 5.76
N TRP A 335 6.09 -14.02 5.57
CA TRP A 335 6.20 -12.89 4.64
C TRP A 335 7.01 -11.74 5.22
N SER A 336 7.71 -11.06 4.33
CA SER A 336 8.31 -9.75 4.54
C SER A 336 7.26 -8.64 4.52
N ARG A 337 7.64 -7.48 5.03
CA ARG A 337 6.90 -6.22 4.95
C ARG A 337 6.42 -5.93 3.53
N ASP A 338 7.29 -6.11 2.54
CA ASP A 338 6.99 -5.74 1.16
C ASP A 338 5.97 -6.70 0.53
N GLU A 339 6.00 -7.99 0.88
CA GLU A 339 4.98 -8.97 0.47
C GLU A 339 3.62 -8.65 1.10
N VAL A 340 3.58 -8.29 2.39
CA VAL A 340 2.34 -7.86 3.06
C VAL A 340 1.78 -6.58 2.43
N ARG A 341 2.64 -5.56 2.21
CA ARG A 341 2.26 -4.30 1.54
C ARG A 341 1.67 -4.56 0.16
N GLU A 342 2.40 -5.29 -0.68
CA GLU A 342 1.98 -5.58 -2.05
C GLU A 342 0.68 -6.38 -2.08
N ARG A 343 0.50 -7.32 -1.13
CA ARG A 343 -0.74 -8.08 -1.01
C ARG A 343 -1.91 -7.15 -0.72
N MET A 344 -1.78 -6.24 0.24
CA MET A 344 -2.85 -5.28 0.58
C MET A 344 -3.19 -4.39 -0.60
N PHE A 345 -2.20 -3.97 -1.38
CA PHE A 345 -2.37 -3.10 -2.54
C PHE A 345 -3.12 -3.81 -3.67
N ARG A 346 -2.68 -5.00 -4.06
CA ARG A 346 -3.28 -5.77 -5.17
C ARG A 346 -4.68 -6.30 -4.87
N THR A 347 -5.04 -6.39 -3.59
CA THR A 347 -6.33 -6.95 -3.17
C THR A 347 -7.36 -5.89 -2.80
N ALA A 348 -6.96 -4.61 -2.76
CA ALA A 348 -7.87 -3.50 -2.58
C ALA A 348 -8.92 -3.44 -3.70
N ASP A 349 -10.13 -2.98 -3.36
CA ASP A 349 -11.16 -2.66 -4.35
C ASP A 349 -10.80 -1.30 -4.98
N HIS A 350 -10.57 -1.28 -6.30
CA HIS A 350 -10.11 -0.10 -7.04
C HIS A 350 -10.88 1.17 -6.67
N GLY A 351 -10.13 2.18 -6.22
CA GLY A 351 -10.65 3.49 -5.83
C GLY A 351 -10.77 4.46 -7.00
N ARG A 352 -11.41 5.61 -6.73
CA ARG A 352 -11.36 6.78 -7.62
C ARG A 352 -9.99 7.47 -7.51
N ALA A 353 -9.74 8.44 -8.40
CA ALA A 353 -8.53 9.25 -8.34
C ALA A 353 -8.32 9.86 -6.94
N GLY A 354 -7.07 9.86 -6.46
CA GLY A 354 -6.69 10.37 -5.13
C GLY A 354 -6.84 9.38 -3.96
N LEU A 355 -7.31 8.15 -4.20
CA LEU A 355 -7.47 7.10 -3.18
C LEU A 355 -6.50 5.91 -3.34
N GLY A 356 -5.41 6.11 -4.09
CA GLY A 356 -4.40 5.08 -4.31
C GLY A 356 -4.96 3.80 -4.95
N TRP A 357 -4.59 2.64 -4.38
CA TRP A 357 -5.10 1.33 -4.79
C TRP A 357 -6.59 1.13 -4.45
N GLY A 358 -7.15 1.97 -3.58
CA GLY A 358 -8.56 2.00 -3.24
C GLY A 358 -8.88 1.39 -1.88
N ARG A 359 -10.12 0.90 -1.76
CA ARG A 359 -10.66 0.43 -0.49
C ARG A 359 -9.98 -0.86 -0.06
N ILE A 360 -9.42 -0.87 1.15
CA ILE A 360 -8.82 -2.06 1.75
C ILE A 360 -9.85 -3.18 1.86
N ASN A 361 -9.47 -4.39 1.42
CA ASN A 361 -10.29 -5.60 1.51
C ASN A 361 -9.53 -6.68 2.29
N ALA A 362 -9.87 -6.82 3.57
CA ALA A 362 -9.20 -7.74 4.50
C ALA A 362 -9.33 -9.20 4.05
N TYR A 363 -10.52 -9.63 3.63
CA TYR A 363 -10.78 -11.00 3.21
C TYR A 363 -9.90 -11.41 2.03
N ARG A 364 -9.84 -10.61 0.96
CA ARG A 364 -8.96 -10.90 -0.18
C ARG A 364 -7.49 -10.83 0.21
N ALA A 365 -7.12 -9.86 1.06
CA ALA A 365 -5.76 -9.69 1.53
C ALA A 365 -5.25 -10.92 2.30
N VAL A 366 -6.09 -11.59 3.11
CA VAL A 366 -5.76 -12.84 3.82
C VAL A 366 -6.01 -14.12 3.00
N GLY A 367 -6.15 -14.02 1.68
CA GLY A 367 -6.30 -15.19 0.82
C GLY A 367 -7.72 -15.64 0.52
N GLY A 368 -8.73 -14.82 0.79
CA GLY A 368 -10.12 -15.17 0.55
C GLY A 368 -10.43 -15.49 -0.92
N PHE A 369 -11.15 -16.60 -1.13
CA PHE A 369 -11.61 -17.01 -2.46
C PHE A 369 -12.72 -16.09 -2.98
N HIS A 370 -12.47 -15.32 -4.04
CA HIS A 370 -13.38 -14.22 -4.42
C HIS A 370 -13.77 -14.19 -5.90
N ALA A 371 -13.04 -14.86 -6.78
CA ALA A 371 -13.40 -14.95 -8.19
C ALA A 371 -12.78 -16.18 -8.84
N ILE A 372 -13.30 -16.57 -10.01
CA ILE A 372 -12.69 -17.57 -10.88
C ILE A 372 -12.41 -16.88 -12.20
N THR A 373 -11.19 -17.02 -12.69
CA THR A 373 -10.86 -16.65 -14.07
C THR A 373 -10.79 -17.92 -14.91
N VAL A 374 -11.46 -17.92 -16.06
CA VAL A 374 -11.36 -19.04 -17.01
C VAL A 374 -10.47 -18.63 -18.17
N MET A 375 -9.33 -19.29 -18.30
CA MET A 375 -8.36 -19.12 -19.38
C MET A 375 -8.66 -20.13 -20.50
N GLY A 376 -8.40 -19.74 -21.75
CA GLY A 376 -8.60 -20.58 -22.93
C GLY A 376 -9.24 -19.82 -24.09
N PRO A 377 -9.41 -20.46 -25.26
CA PRO A 377 -9.93 -19.80 -26.44
C PRO A 377 -11.42 -19.45 -26.29
N ARG A 378 -11.82 -18.32 -26.88
CA ARG A 378 -13.24 -17.93 -27.01
C ARG A 378 -13.84 -18.32 -28.36
N ALA A 379 -12.98 -18.61 -29.34
CA ALA A 379 -13.34 -19.09 -30.66
C ALA A 379 -12.31 -20.13 -31.12
N VAL A 380 -12.76 -21.16 -31.84
CA VAL A 380 -11.96 -22.30 -32.31
C VAL A 380 -12.48 -22.78 -33.67
N SER A 381 -11.62 -23.38 -34.50
CA SER A 381 -12.05 -23.95 -35.78
C SER A 381 -12.96 -25.17 -35.56
N PRO A 382 -13.79 -25.56 -36.55
CA PRO A 382 -14.68 -26.72 -36.43
C PRO A 382 -13.93 -28.02 -36.13
N ASN A 383 -14.49 -28.87 -35.26
CA ASN A 383 -13.92 -30.16 -34.83
C ASN A 383 -12.49 -30.09 -34.24
N GLN A 384 -12.10 -28.93 -33.71
CA GLN A 384 -10.79 -28.71 -33.10
C GLN A 384 -10.84 -28.99 -31.60
N SER A 385 -9.79 -29.65 -31.07
CA SER A 385 -9.61 -29.79 -29.62
C SER A 385 -9.17 -28.47 -28.99
N TYR A 386 -9.71 -28.16 -27.81
CA TYR A 386 -9.32 -27.00 -27.03
C TYR A 386 -9.36 -27.29 -25.53
N ARG A 387 -8.65 -26.46 -24.76
CA ARG A 387 -8.56 -26.54 -23.30
C ARG A 387 -9.04 -25.24 -22.66
N LEU A 388 -9.88 -25.39 -21.64
CA LEU A 388 -10.25 -24.33 -20.70
C LEU A 388 -9.58 -24.61 -19.35
N ILE A 389 -9.08 -23.58 -18.67
CA ILE A 389 -8.43 -23.70 -17.36
C ILE A 389 -9.12 -22.75 -16.39
N ALA A 390 -9.66 -23.28 -15.30
CA ALA A 390 -10.22 -22.51 -14.19
C ALA A 390 -9.11 -22.15 -13.20
N ASN A 391 -8.86 -20.86 -13.06
CA ASN A 391 -7.91 -20.29 -12.12
C ASN A 391 -8.66 -19.53 -11.02
N PRO A 392 -8.86 -20.15 -9.84
CA PRO A 392 -9.47 -19.48 -8.69
C PRO A 392 -8.54 -18.37 -8.18
N LEU A 393 -9.12 -17.22 -7.83
CA LEU A 393 -8.41 -16.12 -7.19
C LEU A 393 -8.64 -16.19 -5.68
N GLY A 394 -7.59 -16.55 -4.95
CA GLY A 394 -7.56 -16.77 -3.49
C GLY A 394 -6.42 -17.71 -3.10
N ASP A 395 -6.13 -17.80 -1.81
CA ASP A 395 -5.10 -18.68 -1.26
C ASP A 395 -5.80 -19.89 -0.62
N GLY A 396 -5.77 -21.02 -1.33
CA GLY A 396 -6.35 -22.28 -0.92
C GLY A 396 -5.57 -23.43 -1.54
N PRO A 397 -5.17 -24.46 -0.78
CA PRO A 397 -4.55 -25.66 -1.36
C PRO A 397 -5.61 -26.65 -1.90
N ASP A 398 -6.88 -26.53 -1.49
CA ASP A 398 -7.89 -27.57 -1.62
C ASP A 398 -9.13 -27.13 -2.42
N TRP A 399 -8.91 -26.83 -3.70
CA TRP A 399 -9.98 -26.52 -4.64
C TRP A 399 -10.63 -27.78 -5.19
N THR A 400 -11.96 -27.79 -5.31
CA THR A 400 -12.67 -28.77 -6.15
C THR A 400 -13.34 -28.10 -7.32
N TYR A 401 -13.35 -28.76 -8.47
CA TYR A 401 -13.89 -28.25 -9.72
C TYR A 401 -15.05 -29.12 -10.18
N GLN A 402 -16.09 -28.50 -10.75
CA GLN A 402 -17.16 -29.18 -11.47
C GLN A 402 -17.47 -28.43 -12.75
N TRP A 403 -16.99 -28.95 -13.87
CA TRP A 403 -17.33 -28.46 -15.19
C TRP A 403 -18.62 -29.09 -15.66
N LYS A 404 -19.54 -28.28 -16.18
CA LYS A 404 -20.79 -28.72 -16.81
C LYS A 404 -20.98 -27.99 -18.12
N GLN A 405 -21.40 -28.70 -19.15
CA GLN A 405 -21.98 -28.08 -20.33
C GLN A 405 -23.41 -27.62 -20.00
N GLU A 406 -23.88 -26.53 -20.58
CA GLU A 406 -25.22 -26.00 -20.32
C GLU A 406 -26.32 -27.06 -20.51
N GLY A 407 -27.14 -27.28 -19.46
CA GLY A 407 -28.18 -28.31 -19.42
C GLY A 407 -27.71 -29.76 -19.26
N GLY A 408 -26.40 -29.99 -19.10
CA GLY A 408 -25.78 -31.32 -19.01
C GLY A 408 -25.32 -31.74 -17.61
N SER A 409 -24.83 -32.99 -17.51
CA SER A 409 -24.17 -33.53 -16.32
C SER A 409 -22.73 -33.04 -16.20
N VAL A 410 -22.11 -33.24 -15.03
CA VAL A 410 -20.68 -32.92 -14.81
C VAL A 410 -19.82 -33.64 -15.85
N THR A 411 -19.00 -32.87 -16.55
CA THR A 411 -18.13 -33.31 -17.65
C THR A 411 -16.67 -33.49 -17.19
N ALA A 412 -16.21 -32.68 -16.22
CA ALA A 412 -14.87 -32.80 -15.66
C ALA A 412 -14.81 -32.29 -14.21
N THR A 413 -13.86 -32.82 -13.42
CA THR A 413 -13.63 -32.42 -12.01
C THR A 413 -12.22 -31.91 -11.74
N THR A 414 -11.48 -31.64 -12.80
CA THR A 414 -10.10 -31.12 -12.79
C THR A 414 -10.06 -29.60 -12.95
N PRO A 415 -8.91 -28.94 -12.64
CA PRO A 415 -8.73 -27.51 -12.89
C PRO A 415 -8.87 -27.10 -14.36
N HIS A 416 -8.80 -28.07 -15.28
CA HIS A 416 -8.98 -27.85 -16.71
C HIS A 416 -10.08 -28.75 -17.26
N LEU A 417 -10.65 -28.30 -18.37
CA LEU A 417 -11.58 -29.03 -19.21
C LEU A 417 -10.99 -29.13 -20.62
N ASP A 418 -10.81 -30.35 -21.11
CA ASP A 418 -10.50 -30.63 -22.50
C ASP A 418 -11.79 -30.96 -23.26
N ALA A 419 -12.03 -30.27 -24.37
CA ALA A 419 -13.24 -30.42 -25.18
C ALA A 419 -12.92 -30.37 -26.67
N VAL A 420 -13.87 -30.82 -27.49
CA VAL A 420 -13.81 -30.73 -28.96
C VAL A 420 -14.94 -29.85 -29.44
N SER A 421 -14.61 -28.92 -30.34
CA SER A 421 -15.56 -27.97 -30.89
C SER A 421 -16.58 -28.64 -31.82
N GLY A 422 -17.77 -28.04 -31.92
CA GLY A 422 -18.83 -28.55 -32.79
C GLY A 422 -18.65 -28.17 -34.25
N ALA A 423 -19.74 -28.30 -35.01
CA ALA A 423 -19.81 -27.86 -36.39
C ALA A 423 -19.67 -26.33 -36.50
N GLU A 424 -19.33 -25.88 -37.70
CA GLU A 424 -19.31 -24.47 -38.06
C GLU A 424 -20.64 -23.76 -37.71
N GLY A 425 -20.56 -22.57 -37.12
CA GLY A 425 -21.72 -21.81 -36.64
C GLY A 425 -22.27 -22.24 -35.28
N SER A 426 -21.70 -23.28 -34.65
CA SER A 426 -22.13 -23.73 -33.32
C SER A 426 -21.49 -22.92 -32.18
N SER A 427 -22.04 -23.06 -30.98
CA SER A 427 -21.42 -22.56 -29.75
C SER A 427 -21.54 -23.61 -28.63
N GLN A 428 -20.56 -23.63 -27.75
CA GLN A 428 -20.53 -24.48 -26.56
C GLN A 428 -20.40 -23.60 -25.33
N SER A 429 -21.37 -23.69 -24.44
CA SER A 429 -21.42 -22.96 -23.17
C SER A 429 -21.00 -23.91 -22.04
N TRP A 430 -19.96 -23.52 -21.32
CA TRP A 430 -19.41 -24.26 -20.20
C TRP A 430 -19.50 -23.43 -18.93
N THR A 431 -19.84 -24.08 -17.82
CA THR A 431 -19.79 -23.49 -16.49
C THR A 431 -18.88 -24.34 -15.63
N VAL A 432 -17.92 -23.70 -14.97
CA VAL A 432 -17.15 -24.30 -13.88
C VAL A 432 -17.67 -23.80 -12.56
N GLU A 433 -17.99 -24.71 -11.65
CA GLU A 433 -18.13 -24.41 -10.23
C GLU A 433 -16.81 -24.78 -9.53
N VAL A 434 -16.23 -23.85 -8.79
CA VAL A 434 -15.05 -24.10 -7.95
C VAL A 434 -15.42 -23.88 -6.50
N THR A 435 -15.07 -24.84 -5.64
CA THR A 435 -15.29 -24.77 -4.20
C THR A 435 -13.97 -24.72 -3.46
N ASP A 436 -13.81 -23.73 -2.58
CA ASP A 436 -12.78 -23.75 -1.54
C ASP A 436 -13.26 -24.65 -0.39
N ARG A 437 -12.62 -25.80 -0.19
CA ARG A 437 -12.98 -26.71 0.91
C ARG A 437 -12.69 -26.14 2.29
N ARG A 438 -11.71 -25.23 2.42
CA ARG A 438 -11.36 -24.61 3.70
C ARG A 438 -12.48 -23.69 4.19
N GLU A 439 -13.08 -22.94 3.27
CA GLU A 439 -14.15 -22.00 3.57
C GLU A 439 -15.57 -22.56 3.37
N GLY A 440 -15.69 -23.68 2.65
CA GLY A 440 -16.99 -24.19 2.20
C GLY A 440 -17.68 -23.29 1.16
N LYS A 441 -16.92 -22.41 0.51
CA LYS A 441 -17.43 -21.41 -0.44
C LYS A 441 -17.32 -21.90 -1.88
N SER A 442 -18.43 -21.93 -2.61
CA SER A 442 -18.46 -22.19 -4.05
C SER A 442 -18.68 -20.90 -4.84
N LEU A 443 -17.96 -20.74 -5.95
CA LEU A 443 -18.23 -19.75 -6.98
C LEU A 443 -18.39 -20.46 -8.32
N SER A 444 -19.11 -19.85 -9.26
CA SER A 444 -19.26 -20.39 -10.61
C SER A 444 -18.91 -19.35 -11.65
N GLN A 445 -18.29 -19.78 -12.75
CA GLN A 445 -17.97 -18.94 -13.89
C GLN A 445 -18.34 -19.65 -15.20
N SER A 446 -19.04 -18.93 -16.07
CA SER A 446 -19.40 -19.42 -17.40
C SER A 446 -18.47 -18.87 -18.49
N VAL A 447 -18.25 -19.68 -19.52
CA VAL A 447 -17.52 -19.34 -20.74
C VAL A 447 -18.26 -19.91 -21.95
N VAL A 448 -18.42 -19.09 -22.98
CA VAL A 448 -18.88 -19.52 -24.29
C VAL A 448 -17.68 -19.64 -25.21
N VAL A 449 -17.56 -20.78 -25.88
CA VAL A 449 -16.62 -21.04 -26.97
C VAL A 449 -17.43 -21.15 -28.26
N THR A 450 -17.14 -20.29 -29.23
CA THR A 450 -17.85 -20.27 -30.51
C THR A 450 -17.05 -20.98 -31.61
N VAL A 451 -17.76 -21.63 -32.52
CA VAL A 451 -17.22 -22.12 -33.78
C VAL A 451 -17.74 -21.19 -34.87
N PRO A 452 -16.96 -20.19 -35.26
CA PRO A 452 -17.47 -19.14 -36.12
C PRO A 452 -17.65 -19.66 -37.57
N THR A 453 -18.56 -19.04 -38.33
CA THR A 453 -18.76 -19.39 -39.74
C THR A 453 -17.56 -18.94 -40.58
N GLY A 454 -17.29 -19.56 -41.74
CA GLY A 454 -16.10 -19.34 -42.59
C GLY A 454 -15.90 -17.89 -43.06
N ALA A 455 -16.92 -17.04 -42.90
CA ALA A 455 -16.80 -15.59 -43.01
C ALA A 455 -15.86 -14.99 -41.95
N TYR A 456 -15.74 -15.60 -40.76
CA TYR A 456 -14.86 -15.22 -39.67
C TYR A 456 -13.42 -15.68 -39.88
N GLU A 457 -13.16 -16.84 -40.49
CA GLU A 457 -11.80 -17.20 -40.95
C GLU A 457 -11.34 -16.19 -42.02
N GLN A 458 -12.21 -15.82 -42.95
CA GLN A 458 -11.94 -14.72 -43.90
C GLN A 458 -11.83 -13.35 -43.21
N CYS A 459 -12.56 -13.12 -42.11
CA CYS A 459 -12.49 -11.88 -41.34
C CYS A 459 -11.20 -11.80 -40.50
N LEU A 460 -10.76 -12.91 -39.91
CA LEU A 460 -9.49 -13.04 -39.19
C LEU A 460 -8.31 -12.95 -40.15
N GLU A 461 -8.35 -13.62 -41.31
CA GLU A 461 -7.34 -13.46 -42.36
C GLU A 461 -7.30 -12.02 -42.90
N ARG A 462 -8.46 -11.37 -43.08
CA ARG A 462 -8.53 -9.94 -43.46
C ARG A 462 -8.14 -9.02 -42.32
N CYS A 463 -8.39 -9.37 -41.06
CA CYS A 463 -8.00 -8.59 -39.89
C CYS A 463 -6.49 -8.71 -39.65
N ASP A 464 -5.88 -9.88 -39.81
CA ASP A 464 -4.42 -10.08 -39.77
C ASP A 464 -3.74 -9.40 -40.95
N ALA A 465 -4.32 -9.48 -42.15
CA ALA A 465 -3.84 -8.74 -43.32
C ALA A 465 -3.97 -7.21 -43.11
N LYS A 466 -5.09 -6.72 -42.56
CA LYS A 466 -5.28 -5.29 -42.24
C LYS A 466 -4.48 -4.84 -41.03
N PHE A 467 -4.19 -5.69 -40.05
CA PHE A 467 -3.29 -5.38 -38.93
C PHE A 467 -1.85 -5.27 -39.41
N LYS A 468 -1.42 -6.13 -40.36
CA LYS A 468 -0.14 -5.98 -41.08
C LYS A 468 -0.08 -4.67 -41.86
N VAL A 469 -1.13 -4.31 -42.59
CA VAL A 469 -1.19 -3.03 -43.33
C VAL A 469 -1.20 -1.83 -42.38
N CYS A 470 -2.05 -1.82 -41.35
CA CYS A 470 -2.08 -0.75 -40.34
C CYS A 470 -0.75 -0.61 -39.60
N LYS A 471 -0.05 -1.71 -39.25
CA LYS A 471 1.26 -1.63 -38.60
C LYS A 471 2.30 -0.96 -39.49
N THR A 472 2.29 -1.30 -40.79
CA THR A 472 3.22 -0.72 -41.79
C THR A 472 2.90 0.74 -42.10
N GLU A 473 1.61 1.12 -42.11
CA GLU A 473 1.17 2.52 -42.26
C GLU A 473 1.44 3.35 -41.00
N LEU A 474 1.26 2.78 -39.80
CA LEU A 474 1.49 3.46 -38.51
C LEU A 474 2.99 3.70 -38.26
N GLU A 475 3.85 2.76 -38.64
CA GLU A 475 5.31 2.92 -38.60
C GLU A 475 5.80 3.98 -39.62
N ARG A 476 5.05 4.20 -40.71
CA ARG A 476 5.31 5.25 -41.71
C ARG A 476 4.77 6.63 -41.29
N GLU A 477 3.67 6.68 -40.54
CA GLU A 477 3.05 7.93 -40.08
C GLU A 477 3.56 8.45 -38.73
N LEU A 478 4.20 7.63 -37.90
CA LEU A 478 4.82 8.08 -36.62
C LEU A 478 6.02 9.04 -36.80
N GLY A 479 6.30 9.49 -38.02
CA GLY A 479 7.14 10.65 -38.32
C GLY A 479 6.40 12.01 -38.35
N ARG A 480 5.06 12.07 -38.25
CA ARG A 480 4.30 13.34 -38.23
C ARG A 480 3.02 13.25 -37.40
N VAL A 481 2.89 14.14 -36.40
CA VAL A 481 1.68 14.28 -35.56
C VAL A 481 0.57 15.03 -36.31
N SER A 482 -0.67 14.52 -36.33
CA SER A 482 -1.85 15.17 -35.70
C SER A 482 -3.21 14.53 -36.05
N ALA A 483 -4.07 14.49 -35.03
CA ALA A 483 -5.53 14.50 -35.02
C ALA A 483 -6.33 14.25 -36.32
N ARG A 484 -6.96 13.07 -36.41
CA ARG A 484 -8.38 12.84 -36.80
C ARG A 484 -8.61 11.34 -37.07
N CYS A 485 -9.07 10.58 -36.07
CA CYS A 485 -9.88 9.36 -36.30
C CYS A 485 -10.45 8.72 -35.02
N PRO A 486 -11.49 9.29 -34.39
CA PRO A 486 -12.39 8.49 -33.55
C PRO A 486 -13.76 8.42 -34.23
N ASN A 487 -14.17 7.21 -34.65
CA ASN A 487 -15.58 6.75 -34.74
C ASN A 487 -15.78 5.47 -35.55
N ARG A 488 -14.73 4.81 -36.08
CA ARG A 488 -14.87 3.47 -36.71
C ARG A 488 -14.15 2.33 -35.98
N LEU A 489 -13.32 2.59 -34.98
CA LEU A 489 -12.62 1.55 -34.22
C LEU A 489 -13.47 0.87 -33.13
N HIS A 490 -14.54 1.52 -32.68
CA HIS A 490 -15.37 1.00 -31.58
C HIS A 490 -16.29 -0.14 -32.04
N LEU A 491 -16.79 -0.08 -33.28
CA LEU A 491 -17.72 -1.06 -33.83
C LEU A 491 -17.07 -2.40 -34.25
N CYS A 492 -15.74 -2.47 -34.35
CA CYS A 492 -15.03 -3.74 -34.63
C CYS A 492 -14.56 -4.46 -33.35
N LYS A 493 -14.56 -3.80 -32.19
CA LYS A 493 -14.09 -4.38 -30.92
C LYS A 493 -15.15 -5.17 -30.17
N GLN A 494 -16.43 -4.98 -30.45
CA GLN A 494 -17.52 -5.68 -29.76
C GLN A 494 -17.88 -7.04 -30.40
N ASP A 495 -17.77 -7.19 -31.72
CA ASP A 495 -18.25 -8.39 -32.42
C ASP A 495 -17.17 -9.42 -32.76
N CYS A 496 -15.89 -9.07 -32.63
CA CYS A 496 -14.78 -10.01 -32.74
C CYS A 496 -14.16 -10.13 -31.35
N GLY A 497 -14.50 -11.21 -30.62
CA GLY A 497 -13.80 -11.58 -29.40
C GLY A 497 -12.30 -11.46 -29.65
N SER A 498 -11.66 -10.52 -28.97
CA SER A 498 -10.26 -10.19 -29.24
C SER A 498 -9.42 -11.46 -29.15
N PRO A 499 -8.61 -11.81 -30.17
CA PRO A 499 -7.39 -12.51 -29.84
C PRO A 499 -6.67 -11.57 -28.87
N THR A 500 -6.19 -12.11 -27.76
CA THR A 500 -5.40 -11.38 -26.76
C THR A 500 -4.22 -10.68 -27.44
N ILE A 501 -4.46 -9.49 -27.98
CA ILE A 501 -3.40 -8.54 -28.32
C ILE A 501 -2.90 -8.12 -26.97
N SER A 502 -1.82 -8.77 -26.55
CA SER A 502 -1.08 -8.32 -25.40
C SER A 502 -0.79 -6.83 -25.61
N ALA A 503 -1.26 -6.00 -24.67
CA ALA A 503 -0.86 -4.61 -24.60
C ALA A 503 0.62 -4.45 -24.25
N PHE A 504 1.39 -5.55 -24.15
CA PHE A 504 2.82 -5.60 -23.90
C PHE A 504 3.58 -4.87 -25.00
N ARG A 505 3.93 -3.62 -24.69
CA ARG A 505 4.46 -2.64 -25.65
C ARG A 505 5.90 -2.29 -25.36
N ALA A 506 6.31 -2.32 -24.10
CA ALA A 506 7.66 -2.03 -23.66
C ALA A 506 8.01 -2.86 -22.42
N VAL A 507 9.30 -2.89 -22.11
CA VAL A 507 9.83 -3.35 -20.83
C VAL A 507 10.66 -2.20 -20.29
N SER A 508 10.33 -1.70 -19.11
CA SER A 508 11.18 -0.77 -18.38
C SER A 508 12.03 -1.54 -17.37
N ILE A 509 13.27 -1.11 -17.15
CA ILE A 509 14.11 -1.61 -16.06
C ILE A 509 14.12 -0.55 -14.98
N ILE A 510 13.65 -0.93 -13.79
CA ILE A 510 13.66 -0.11 -12.59
C ILE A 510 14.85 -0.52 -11.74
N GLY A 511 15.72 0.43 -11.42
CA GLY A 511 16.87 0.19 -10.56
C GLY A 511 17.94 1.26 -10.76
N PRO A 512 19.02 1.22 -9.95
CA PRO A 512 20.03 2.27 -9.98
C PRO A 512 20.87 2.21 -11.26
N SER A 513 21.09 3.37 -11.89
CA SER A 513 22.09 3.52 -12.98
C SER A 513 23.52 3.74 -12.46
N THR A 514 23.67 3.96 -11.15
CA THR A 514 24.95 4.19 -10.49
C THR A 514 24.91 3.63 -9.07
N VAL A 515 25.94 2.89 -8.66
CA VAL A 515 26.02 2.25 -7.34
C VAL A 515 27.43 2.44 -6.77
N ALA A 516 27.57 2.55 -5.45
CA ALA A 516 28.89 2.57 -4.82
C ALA A 516 29.65 1.25 -5.08
N PRO A 517 30.99 1.24 -5.13
CA PRO A 517 31.78 0.03 -5.39
C PRO A 517 31.54 -1.08 -4.38
N SER A 518 31.51 -2.34 -4.85
CA SER A 518 31.32 -3.54 -4.03
C SER A 518 30.03 -3.56 -3.18
N LYS A 519 28.93 -3.01 -3.72
CA LYS A 519 27.61 -3.02 -3.07
C LYS A 519 26.60 -3.82 -3.89
N SER A 520 25.70 -4.51 -3.19
CA SER A 520 24.57 -5.19 -3.81
C SER A 520 23.55 -4.18 -4.32
N TYR A 521 22.98 -4.44 -5.49
CA TYR A 521 21.88 -3.68 -6.07
C TYR A 521 20.91 -4.61 -6.78
N ARG A 522 19.65 -4.15 -6.91
CA ARG A 522 18.59 -4.89 -7.60
C ARG A 522 18.11 -4.12 -8.82
N LEU A 523 17.92 -4.84 -9.92
CA LEU A 523 17.24 -4.37 -11.12
C LEU A 523 15.93 -5.14 -11.26
N THR A 524 14.84 -4.46 -11.59
CA THR A 524 13.50 -5.04 -11.76
C THR A 524 12.98 -4.76 -13.16
N ALA A 525 12.62 -5.79 -13.89
CA ALA A 525 11.98 -5.68 -15.19
C ALA A 525 10.48 -5.49 -15.00
N LYS A 526 9.96 -4.37 -15.48
CA LYS A 526 8.53 -4.05 -15.45
C LYS A 526 7.97 -4.08 -16.87
N PRO A 527 7.15 -5.09 -17.21
CA PRO A 527 6.45 -5.09 -18.48
C PRO A 527 5.37 -4.00 -18.50
N GLU A 528 5.29 -3.24 -19.59
CA GLU A 528 4.29 -2.19 -19.80
C GLU A 528 3.19 -2.68 -20.73
N GLY A 529 2.01 -2.88 -20.13
CA GLY A 529 0.87 -3.54 -20.75
C GLY A 529 1.09 -5.05 -20.90
N GLY A 530 0.00 -5.77 -21.22
CA GLY A 530 -0.03 -7.24 -21.20
C GLY A 530 -0.87 -7.75 -20.03
N GLY A 531 -0.73 -9.02 -19.68
CA GLY A 531 -1.46 -9.71 -18.61
C GLY A 531 -0.49 -10.46 -17.70
N PRO A 532 -0.95 -11.30 -16.76
CA PRO A 532 -0.10 -11.74 -15.64
C PRO A 532 1.07 -12.66 -16.01
N ASP A 533 1.06 -13.27 -17.21
CA ASP A 533 1.98 -14.35 -17.57
C ASP A 533 3.19 -13.84 -18.38
N PHE A 534 4.30 -13.58 -17.67
CA PHE A 534 5.58 -13.23 -18.27
C PHE A 534 6.69 -14.18 -17.84
N THR A 535 7.57 -14.53 -18.77
CA THR A 535 8.87 -15.13 -18.45
C THR A 535 9.97 -14.09 -18.62
N TYR A 536 11.02 -14.22 -17.83
CA TYR A 536 12.13 -13.26 -17.76
C TYR A 536 13.45 -13.99 -18.03
N GLY A 537 14.39 -13.30 -18.67
CA GLY A 537 15.73 -13.78 -18.95
C GLY A 537 16.72 -12.63 -18.88
N TRP A 538 17.34 -12.44 -17.72
CA TRP A 538 18.44 -11.51 -17.52
C TRP A 538 19.73 -12.13 -18.06
N LYS A 539 20.48 -11.34 -18.83
CA LYS A 539 21.75 -11.72 -19.43
C LYS A 539 22.84 -10.71 -19.11
N GLU A 540 24.04 -11.23 -18.81
CA GLU A 540 25.30 -10.48 -18.75
C GLU A 540 26.20 -11.00 -19.87
N ASN A 541 26.64 -10.13 -20.78
CA ASN A 541 27.50 -10.50 -21.91
C ASN A 541 27.00 -11.73 -22.71
N GLY A 542 25.67 -11.86 -22.85
CA GLY A 542 25.02 -12.95 -23.59
C GLY A 542 24.77 -14.24 -22.79
N SER A 543 25.29 -14.35 -21.56
CA SER A 543 25.05 -15.50 -20.68
C SER A 543 23.89 -15.24 -19.72
N THR A 544 23.01 -16.22 -19.50
CA THR A 544 21.87 -16.10 -18.59
C THR A 544 22.33 -15.96 -17.15
N ALA A 545 21.92 -14.88 -16.49
CA ALA A 545 22.24 -14.57 -15.10
C ALA A 545 21.05 -14.78 -14.15
N ALA A 546 19.82 -14.54 -14.60
CA ALA A 546 18.60 -14.81 -13.82
C ALA A 546 17.38 -15.02 -14.73
N THR A 547 16.37 -15.75 -14.26
CA THR A 547 15.12 -16.00 -14.99
C THR A 547 13.88 -15.45 -14.28
N THR A 548 14.09 -14.53 -13.34
CA THR A 548 13.08 -13.88 -12.49
C THR A 548 12.81 -12.45 -12.92
N ALA A 549 11.72 -11.85 -12.45
CA ALA A 549 11.37 -10.46 -12.74
C ALA A 549 12.41 -9.44 -12.22
N TYR A 550 13.27 -9.86 -11.30
CA TYR A 550 14.37 -9.08 -10.76
C TYR A 550 15.70 -9.81 -10.90
N LEU A 551 16.77 -9.02 -10.84
CA LEU A 551 18.16 -9.45 -10.83
C LEU A 551 18.87 -8.77 -9.65
N ASP A 552 19.43 -9.57 -8.76
CA ASP A 552 20.36 -9.11 -7.72
C ASP A 552 21.80 -9.26 -8.21
N ALA A 553 22.57 -8.18 -8.16
CA ALA A 553 23.96 -8.13 -8.59
C ALA A 553 24.82 -7.36 -7.60
N VAL A 554 26.15 -7.55 -7.67
CA VAL A 554 27.12 -6.80 -6.86
C VAL A 554 27.97 -5.94 -7.79
N SER A 555 28.10 -4.65 -7.47
CA SER A 555 28.85 -3.69 -8.27
C SER A 555 30.35 -3.99 -8.25
N GLY A 556 30.99 -3.83 -9.41
CA GLY A 556 32.44 -4.00 -9.55
C GLY A 556 33.27 -2.90 -8.86
N ALA A 557 34.58 -2.92 -9.11
CA ALA A 557 35.51 -1.88 -8.63
C ALA A 557 35.12 -0.48 -9.14
N GLU A 558 35.58 0.57 -8.46
CA GLU A 558 35.30 1.95 -8.83
C GLU A 558 35.67 2.25 -10.29
N GLY A 559 34.77 2.91 -11.02
CA GLY A 559 34.91 3.21 -12.44
C GLY A 559 34.44 2.10 -13.39
N SER A 560 34.12 0.89 -12.90
CA SER A 560 33.60 -0.18 -13.74
C SER A 560 32.12 0.03 -14.11
N THR A 561 31.70 -0.59 -15.21
CA THR A 561 30.32 -0.58 -15.68
C THR A 561 29.90 -2.02 -15.96
N GLN A 562 28.77 -2.44 -15.40
CA GLN A 562 28.14 -3.71 -15.71
C GLN A 562 26.90 -3.47 -16.55
N SER A 563 26.74 -4.24 -17.63
CA SER A 563 25.62 -4.11 -18.56
C SER A 563 24.75 -5.35 -18.49
N TRP A 564 23.46 -5.12 -18.29
CA TRP A 564 22.45 -6.16 -18.18
C TRP A 564 21.41 -5.99 -19.26
N THR A 565 21.01 -7.10 -19.88
CA THR A 565 19.87 -7.13 -20.79
C THR A 565 18.82 -8.06 -20.20
N VAL A 566 17.58 -7.59 -20.05
CA VAL A 566 16.46 -8.47 -19.74
C VAL A 566 15.66 -8.73 -21.00
N GLU A 567 15.36 -9.99 -21.27
CA GLU A 567 14.33 -10.43 -22.20
C GLU A 567 13.09 -10.78 -21.40
N VAL A 568 11.94 -10.19 -21.75
CA VAL A 568 10.65 -10.49 -21.15
C VAL A 568 9.71 -10.98 -22.23
N THR A 569 9.17 -12.17 -22.06
CA THR A 569 8.24 -12.79 -23.01
C THR A 569 6.86 -12.85 -22.41
N ASP A 570 5.87 -12.22 -23.05
CA ASP A 570 4.47 -12.52 -22.77
C ASP A 570 4.16 -13.90 -23.39
N THR A 571 3.99 -14.91 -22.54
CA THR A 571 3.84 -16.31 -22.96
C THR A 571 2.54 -16.57 -23.72
N ARG A 572 1.55 -15.68 -23.60
CA ARG A 572 0.26 -15.79 -24.30
C ARG A 572 0.32 -15.23 -25.71
N ALA A 573 1.14 -14.19 -25.92
CA ALA A 573 1.31 -13.54 -27.21
C ALA A 573 2.55 -14.03 -27.97
N GLY A 574 3.41 -14.85 -27.34
CA GLY A 574 4.70 -15.26 -27.91
C GLY A 574 5.63 -14.08 -28.20
N LYS A 575 5.35 -12.90 -27.62
CA LYS A 575 6.06 -11.66 -27.90
C LYS A 575 7.13 -11.44 -26.85
N THR A 576 8.38 -11.45 -27.28
CA THR A 576 9.54 -11.11 -26.46
C THR A 576 9.97 -9.68 -26.74
N LEU A 577 10.13 -8.89 -25.69
CA LEU A 577 10.78 -7.59 -25.74
C LEU A 577 12.03 -7.64 -24.89
N SER A 578 13.05 -6.89 -25.28
CA SER A 578 14.27 -6.76 -24.50
C SER A 578 14.55 -5.32 -24.15
N GLN A 579 15.14 -5.11 -22.98
CA GLN A 579 15.63 -3.81 -22.54
C GLN A 579 17.01 -4.01 -21.91
N SER A 580 17.89 -3.03 -22.11
CA SER A 580 19.22 -3.04 -21.50
C SER A 580 19.41 -1.87 -20.54
N VAL A 581 20.21 -2.10 -19.50
CA VAL A 581 20.65 -1.08 -18.55
C VAL A 581 22.14 -1.25 -18.29
N ALA A 582 22.84 -0.15 -18.12
CA ALA A 582 24.23 -0.11 -17.67
C ALA A 582 24.27 0.49 -16.26
N VAL A 583 24.88 -0.23 -15.32
CA VAL A 583 25.06 0.20 -13.93
C VAL A 583 26.52 0.52 -13.72
N ARG A 584 26.81 1.78 -13.40
CA ARG A 584 28.18 2.25 -13.16
C ARG A 584 28.54 2.15 -11.68
N SER A 585 29.67 1.53 -11.37
CA SER A 585 30.30 1.56 -10.06
C SER A 585 31.04 2.88 -9.88
N GLN A 586 30.53 3.77 -9.03
CA GLN A 586 31.13 5.07 -8.80
C GLN A 586 30.82 5.56 -7.39
N THR A 587 31.83 6.10 -6.69
CA THR A 587 31.61 6.79 -5.43
C THR A 587 30.95 8.15 -5.73
N PRO A 588 29.82 8.50 -5.08
CA PRO A 588 29.13 9.76 -5.36
C PRO A 588 30.04 10.97 -5.10
N PRO A 589 30.01 12.03 -5.95
CA PRO A 589 30.65 13.29 -5.60
C PRO A 589 29.89 13.95 -4.45
N ALA A 590 30.62 14.59 -3.53
CA ALA A 590 30.06 15.13 -2.29
C ALA A 590 29.07 16.31 -2.46
N HIS A 591 28.91 16.90 -3.66
CA HIS A 591 28.09 18.12 -3.86
C HIS A 591 27.44 18.26 -5.27
N PRO A 592 26.31 18.98 -5.43
CA PRO A 592 25.68 19.27 -6.73
C PRO A 592 26.46 20.31 -7.58
N PRO A 593 26.19 20.43 -8.90
CA PRO A 593 26.87 21.37 -9.79
C PRO A 593 26.61 22.84 -9.39
N ALA A 594 27.66 23.65 -9.30
CA ALA A 594 27.64 25.03 -8.80
C ALA A 594 26.65 25.99 -9.51
N ALA A 595 26.21 25.68 -10.73
CA ALA A 595 25.32 26.53 -11.51
C ALA A 595 23.88 26.64 -10.94
N CYS A 596 23.39 25.60 -10.25
CA CYS A 596 22.04 25.55 -9.68
C CYS A 596 21.93 26.25 -8.30
N ALA A 597 23.05 26.61 -7.66
CA ALA A 597 23.06 27.31 -6.37
C ALA A 597 22.73 28.81 -6.47
N SER A 598 22.64 29.37 -7.68
CA SER A 598 22.47 30.81 -7.93
C SER A 598 21.01 31.31 -7.93
N GLY A 599 20.03 30.42 -7.72
CA GLY A 599 18.61 30.77 -7.50
C GLY A 599 17.81 31.21 -8.73
N LYS A 600 18.38 31.17 -9.95
CA LYS A 600 17.70 31.61 -11.19
C LYS A 600 17.20 30.48 -12.11
N LYS A 601 17.37 29.21 -11.72
CA LYS A 601 17.02 28.03 -12.52
C LYS A 601 16.45 26.92 -11.62
N CYS A 602 15.43 26.20 -12.10
CA CYS A 602 14.88 25.01 -11.45
C CYS A 602 15.71 23.77 -11.83
N CYS A 603 15.80 22.79 -10.94
CA CYS A 603 16.34 21.46 -11.24
C CYS A 603 15.23 20.55 -11.74
N ASP A 604 15.45 19.89 -12.87
CA ASP A 604 14.65 18.75 -13.33
C ASP A 604 15.10 17.50 -12.55
N TRP A 605 14.24 16.98 -11.65
CA TRP A 605 14.57 15.93 -10.69
C TRP A 605 14.10 14.56 -11.15
N ASP A 606 15.01 13.57 -11.17
CA ASP A 606 14.72 12.17 -11.48
C ASP A 606 15.46 11.27 -10.49
N GLY A 607 14.71 10.45 -9.74
CA GLY A 607 15.26 9.48 -8.78
C GLY A 607 16.25 10.07 -7.77
N GLY A 608 15.92 11.23 -7.18
CA GLY A 608 16.76 11.88 -6.17
C GLY A 608 18.01 12.58 -6.71
N ARG A 609 18.09 12.86 -8.02
CA ARG A 609 19.18 13.65 -8.62
C ARG A 609 18.66 14.73 -9.56
N CYS A 610 19.35 15.87 -9.59
CA CYS A 610 19.11 16.94 -10.56
C CYS A 610 19.75 16.61 -11.91
N ARG A 611 18.94 16.38 -12.93
CA ARG A 611 19.34 15.96 -14.27
C ARG A 611 19.81 17.14 -15.14
N GLN A 612 19.15 18.29 -15.03
CA GLN A 612 19.47 19.53 -15.76
C GLN A 612 18.90 20.78 -15.06
N CYS A 613 19.55 21.93 -15.22
CA CYS A 613 19.08 23.23 -14.70
C CYS A 613 18.29 24.00 -15.80
N ILE A 614 16.98 24.18 -15.65
CA ILE A 614 16.09 24.86 -16.62
C ILE A 614 15.63 26.27 -16.14
N PRO A 615 15.28 27.20 -17.04
CA PRO A 615 14.78 28.54 -16.66
C PRO A 615 13.45 28.48 -15.91
N GLN A 616 13.27 29.33 -14.89
CA GLN A 616 11.99 29.49 -14.16
C GLN A 616 10.93 30.16 -15.05
N ASN A 617 9.94 29.40 -15.52
CA ASN A 617 8.65 29.87 -16.05
C ASN A 617 7.50 29.01 -15.44
N ASN A 618 6.22 29.33 -15.71
CA ASN A 618 4.99 28.77 -15.10
C ASN A 618 4.77 27.22 -15.14
N HIS A 619 5.78 26.42 -15.47
CA HIS A 619 5.75 24.94 -15.50
C HIS A 619 6.94 24.32 -14.75
N CYS A 620 7.45 24.93 -13.68
CA CYS A 620 8.24 24.17 -12.69
C CYS A 620 7.25 23.42 -11.78
N PRO A 621 7.21 22.08 -11.78
CA PRO A 621 6.45 21.29 -10.83
C PRO A 621 7.00 21.44 -9.40
#